data_AF-A0A1H5JE36-F1
#
_entry.id   AF-A0A1H5JE36-F1
#
_cell.length_a   1.000
_cell.length_b   1.000
_cell.length_c   1.000
_cell.angle_alpha   90.00
_cell.angle_beta   90.00
_cell.angle_gamma   90.00
#
_symmetry.space_group_name_H-M   'P 1'
#
loop_
_entity.id
_entity.type
_entity.pdbx_description
1 polymer ?
#
loop_
_entity_poly.entity_id
_entity_poly.type
_entity_poly.pdbx_seq_one_letter_code
_entity_poly.pdbx_strand_id
1 'polypeptide(L)'
;MATRTPKSPETKPTTQAAELPASPMPTLTAEALASLLAEVASQKAEIAKLYAELTSKPEKPAANGKSEVSTLNDAKVLKVLKKQGFKDVRPRENVLTFQKWIEAGRRPIEGSHALKINNLRLFHISQTRPLEKADQAKMKEQKAAHEARKNSKVVPINAGAPQ
;
A
#
# COMPACT_ATOMS: atom_id res chain seq x y z
N MET A 1 -23.32 -49.05 31.38
CA MET A 1 -23.27 -48.16 32.56
C MET A 1 -23.96 -46.86 32.13
N ALA A 2 -25.25 -46.60 32.37
CA ALA A 2 -25.93 -46.35 33.66
C ALA A 2 -25.02 -45.47 34.54
N THR A 3 -25.30 -44.19 34.84
CA THR A 3 -26.54 -43.59 35.34
C THR A 3 -26.45 -42.05 35.49
N ARG A 4 -27.61 -41.37 35.37
CA ARG A 4 -28.13 -40.26 36.22
C ARG A 4 -27.59 -38.82 36.06
N THR A 5 -28.48 -37.98 35.54
CA THR A 5 -28.72 -36.58 35.92
C THR A 5 -29.03 -36.41 37.42
N PRO A 6 -28.76 -35.21 37.96
CA PRO A 6 -29.83 -34.40 38.59
C PRO A 6 -29.76 -32.94 38.07
N LYS A 7 -30.85 -32.32 37.60
CA LYS A 7 -32.07 -31.82 38.28
C LYS A 7 -31.81 -30.52 39.09
N SER A 8 -32.25 -29.41 38.45
CA SER A 8 -32.74 -28.10 38.90
C SER A 8 -32.65 -27.70 40.39
N PRO A 9 -32.50 -26.40 40.68
CA PRO A 9 -33.73 -25.63 40.82
C PRO A 9 -33.75 -24.26 40.11
N GLU A 10 -34.92 -23.95 39.58
CA GLU A 10 -35.42 -22.62 39.27
C GLU A 10 -35.41 -21.73 40.52
N THR A 11 -34.95 -20.49 40.36
CA THR A 11 -35.28 -19.39 41.26
C THR A 11 -35.88 -18.25 40.44
N LYS A 12 -37.22 -18.16 40.47
CA LYS A 12 -37.95 -16.90 40.30
C LYS A 12 -37.84 -16.13 41.62
N PRO A 13 -37.58 -14.82 41.55
CA PRO A 13 -38.42 -13.87 42.28
C PRO A 13 -38.81 -12.69 41.34
N THR A 14 -40.10 -12.46 41.18
CA THR A 14 -40.82 -11.39 41.90
C THR A 14 -40.73 -10.06 41.16
N THR A 15 -41.82 -9.79 40.46
CA THR A 15 -42.29 -8.49 40.01
C THR A 15 -42.12 -7.44 41.11
N GLN A 16 -41.24 -6.47 40.88
CA GLN A 16 -41.42 -5.13 41.42
C GLN A 16 -41.67 -4.21 40.23
N ALA A 17 -42.91 -3.78 40.08
CA ALA A 17 -43.26 -2.63 39.28
C ALA A 17 -42.65 -1.40 39.99
N ALA A 18 -41.41 -1.10 39.68
CA ALA A 18 -40.80 0.18 39.99
C ALA A 18 -41.36 1.19 38.99
N GLU A 19 -42.22 2.05 39.50
CA GLU A 19 -42.71 3.28 38.89
C GLU A 19 -41.51 4.06 38.32
N LEU A 20 -41.41 4.11 37.00
CA LEU A 20 -40.40 4.91 36.31
C LEU A 20 -40.66 6.38 36.67
N PRO A 21 -39.72 7.10 37.30
CA PRO A 21 -39.84 8.55 37.37
C PRO A 21 -39.88 9.05 35.93
N ALA A 22 -40.94 9.78 35.58
CA ALA A 22 -41.10 10.44 34.30
C ALA A 22 -39.77 11.14 33.97
N SER A 23 -39.03 10.58 33.03
CA SER A 23 -37.79 11.19 32.57
C SER A 23 -38.16 12.55 32.01
N PRO A 24 -37.59 13.66 32.52
CA PRO A 24 -37.84 14.96 31.93
C PRO A 24 -37.39 14.86 30.47
N MET A 25 -38.35 15.01 29.55
CA MET A 25 -38.06 15.13 28.13
C MET A 25 -36.94 16.17 28.01
N PRO A 26 -35.78 15.86 27.38
CA PRO A 26 -34.74 16.84 27.18
C PRO A 26 -35.31 17.91 26.27
N THR A 27 -35.79 19.01 26.86
CA THR A 27 -36.08 20.24 26.14
C THR A 27 -34.74 20.73 25.63
N LEU A 28 -34.45 20.43 24.37
CA LEU A 28 -33.36 21.02 23.59
C LEU A 28 -33.65 22.52 23.47
N THR A 29 -33.34 23.26 24.54
CA THR A 29 -33.43 24.71 24.53
C THR A 29 -32.45 25.24 23.49
N ALA A 30 -32.82 26.34 22.83
CA ALA A 30 -31.97 26.95 21.81
C ALA A 30 -30.56 27.31 22.36
N GLU A 31 -30.46 27.62 23.66
CA GLU A 31 -29.20 27.83 24.36
C GLU A 31 -28.34 26.57 24.44
N ALA A 32 -28.91 25.41 24.78
CA ALA A 32 -28.16 24.15 24.84
C ALA A 32 -27.61 23.75 23.46
N LEU A 33 -28.37 24.01 22.39
CA LEU A 33 -27.91 23.81 21.01
C LEU A 33 -26.79 24.77 20.62
N ALA A 34 -26.87 26.05 21.04
CA ALA A 34 -25.82 27.02 20.78
C ALA A 34 -24.49 26.65 21.48
N SER A 35 -24.55 26.17 22.72
CA SER A 35 -23.37 25.68 23.45
C SER A 35 -22.74 24.45 22.78
N LEU A 36 -23.55 23.50 22.32
CA LEU A 36 -23.08 22.31 21.61
C LEU A 36 -22.42 22.66 20.27
N LEU A 37 -22.97 23.63 19.53
CA LEU A 37 -22.39 24.12 18.28
C LEU A 37 -21.06 24.83 18.52
N ALA A 38 -20.93 25.61 19.60
CA ALA A 38 -19.69 26.26 19.97
C ALA A 38 -18.58 25.24 20.32
N GLU A 39 -18.93 24.17 21.03
CA GLU A 39 -18.01 23.09 21.38
C GLU A 39 -17.58 22.27 20.16
N VAL A 40 -18.51 21.96 19.24
CA VAL A 40 -18.16 21.29 17.97
C VAL A 40 -17.27 22.18 17.09
N ALA A 41 -17.48 23.50 17.10
CA ALA A 41 -16.66 24.43 16.35
C ALA A 41 -15.23 24.53 16.92
N SER A 42 -15.07 24.54 18.24
CA SER A 42 -13.73 24.54 18.86
C SER A 42 -12.98 23.24 18.59
N GLN A 43 -13.64 22.08 18.72
CA GLN A 43 -13.04 20.78 18.39
C GLN A 43 -12.62 20.70 16.91
N LYS A 44 -13.44 21.20 15.98
CA LYS A 44 -13.06 21.27 14.56
C LYS A 44 -11.83 22.17 14.33
N ALA A 45 -11.72 23.28 15.04
CA ALA A 45 -10.57 24.17 14.93
C ALA A 45 -9.30 23.51 15.49
N GLU A 46 -9.38 22.73 16.57
CA GLU A 46 -8.26 21.96 17.10
C GLU A 46 -7.83 20.83 16.16
N ILE A 47 -8.78 20.08 15.61
CA ILE A 47 -8.50 19.05 14.60
C ILE A 47 -7.85 19.67 13.37
N ALA A 48 -8.35 20.81 12.89
CA ALA A 48 -7.75 21.52 11.75
C ALA A 48 -6.32 21.97 12.03
N LYS A 49 -6.03 22.45 13.25
CA LYS A 49 -4.66 22.80 13.67
C LYS A 49 -3.74 21.59 13.72
N LEU A 50 -4.20 20.47 14.28
CA LEU A 50 -3.44 19.22 14.31
C LEU A 50 -3.14 18.69 12.91
N TYR A 51 -4.12 18.73 12.00
CA TYR A 51 -3.91 18.37 10.59
C TYR A 51 -2.93 19.32 9.89
N ALA A 52 -3.03 20.62 10.12
CA ALA A 52 -2.09 21.60 9.57
C ALA A 52 -0.65 21.36 10.09
N GLU A 53 -0.48 21.00 11.36
CA GLU A 53 0.81 20.68 11.97
C GLU A 53 1.39 19.35 11.44
N LEU A 54 0.54 18.35 11.22
CA LEU A 54 0.92 17.09 10.55
C LEU A 54 1.37 17.30 9.11
N THR A 55 0.71 18.21 8.37
CA THR A 55 1.07 18.50 6.96
C THR A 55 2.23 19.48 6.79
N SER A 56 2.58 20.26 7.83
CA SER A 56 3.64 21.27 7.74
C SER A 56 5.01 20.78 8.23
N LYS A 57 5.10 19.59 8.83
CA LYS A 57 6.39 18.96 9.12
C LYS A 57 7.02 18.45 7.83
N PRO A 58 8.20 18.97 7.41
CA PRO A 58 8.94 18.34 6.34
C PRO A 58 9.31 16.93 6.81
N GLU A 59 8.82 15.91 6.11
CA GLU A 59 9.24 14.52 6.28
C GLU A 59 10.77 14.49 6.20
N LYS A 60 11.42 14.36 7.36
CA LYS A 60 12.87 14.22 7.42
C LYS A 60 13.21 12.97 6.61
N PRO A 61 14.12 13.03 5.64
CA PRO A 61 14.57 11.82 4.96
C PRO A 61 15.09 10.86 6.03
N ALA A 62 14.50 9.66 6.07
CA ALA A 62 14.99 8.59 6.93
C ALA A 62 16.51 8.48 6.77
N ALA A 63 17.22 8.26 7.89
CA ALA A 63 18.67 8.41 8.08
C ALA A 63 19.61 7.66 7.09
N ASN A 64 19.08 7.01 6.05
CA ASN A 64 19.79 6.25 5.04
C ASN A 64 19.67 6.82 3.61
N GLY A 65 19.16 8.05 3.43
CA GLY A 65 19.02 8.68 2.11
C GLY A 65 18.00 8.00 1.18
N LYS A 66 17.19 7.09 1.72
CA LYS A 66 16.08 6.44 1.00
C LYS A 66 14.81 7.23 1.26
N SER A 67 14.04 7.53 0.20
CA SER A 67 12.71 8.11 0.34
C SER A 67 11.78 7.16 1.12
N GLU A 68 10.86 7.72 1.88
CA GLU A 68 9.86 6.92 2.62
C GLU A 68 9.03 6.04 1.68
N VAL A 69 8.74 6.54 0.48
CA VAL A 69 8.06 5.77 -0.58
C VAL A 69 8.86 4.50 -0.94
N SER A 70 10.19 4.58 -0.99
CA SER A 70 11.03 3.42 -1.26
C SER A 70 10.98 2.39 -0.15
N THR A 71 11.03 2.82 1.11
CA THR A 71 11.04 1.89 2.26
C THR A 71 9.69 1.17 2.39
N LEU A 72 8.57 1.88 2.15
CA LEU A 72 7.24 1.29 2.10
C LEU A 72 7.10 0.27 0.96
N ASN A 73 7.69 0.56 -0.21
CA ASN A 73 7.68 -0.39 -1.33
C ASN A 73 8.49 -1.65 -1.02
N ASP A 74 9.70 -1.50 -0.45
CA ASP A 74 10.54 -2.63 -0.06
C ASP A 74 9.84 -3.50 0.99
N ALA A 75 9.12 -2.90 1.95
CA ALA A 75 8.33 -3.63 2.94
C ALA A 75 7.17 -4.42 2.30
N LYS A 76 6.49 -3.87 1.29
CA LYS A 76 5.45 -4.57 0.52
C LYS A 76 6.04 -5.76 -0.25
N VAL A 77 7.22 -5.60 -0.86
CA VAL A 77 7.93 -6.68 -1.56
C VAL A 77 8.21 -7.83 -0.61
N LEU A 78 8.77 -7.54 0.57
CA LEU A 78 9.06 -8.56 1.59
C LEU A 78 7.79 -9.33 2.01
N LYS A 79 6.69 -8.64 2.28
CA LYS A 79 5.43 -9.29 2.69
C LYS A 79 4.88 -10.22 1.61
N VAL A 80 4.81 -9.75 0.37
CA VAL A 80 4.23 -10.52 -0.75
C VAL A 80 5.09 -11.74 -1.09
N LEU A 81 6.41 -11.57 -1.19
CA LEU A 81 7.29 -12.68 -1.58
C LEU A 81 7.42 -13.73 -0.46
N LYS A 82 7.46 -13.33 0.81
CA LYS A 82 7.40 -14.29 1.91
C LYS A 82 6.09 -15.07 1.93
N LYS A 83 4.96 -14.42 1.63
CA LYS A 83 3.66 -15.09 1.49
C LYS A 83 3.62 -16.12 0.35
N GLN A 84 4.41 -15.89 -0.70
CA GLN A 84 4.56 -16.84 -1.82
C GLN A 84 5.56 -17.97 -1.54
N GLY A 85 6.17 -18.03 -0.35
CA GLY A 85 7.08 -19.09 0.05
C GLY A 85 8.55 -18.88 -0.33
N PHE A 86 8.93 -17.69 -0.80
CA PHE A 86 10.34 -17.36 -1.04
C PHE A 86 11.05 -17.11 0.30
N LYS A 87 12.18 -17.80 0.52
CA LYS A 87 12.93 -17.76 1.78
C LYS A 87 13.92 -16.58 1.87
N ASP A 88 14.72 -16.34 0.84
CA ASP A 88 15.76 -15.29 0.81
C ASP A 88 15.34 -14.08 -0.03
N VAL A 89 14.42 -13.29 0.54
CA VAL A 89 13.87 -12.12 -0.14
C VAL A 89 14.68 -10.88 0.22
N ARG A 90 15.49 -10.41 -0.73
CA ARG A 90 16.23 -9.15 -0.63
C ARG A 90 15.83 -8.22 -1.77
N PRO A 91 14.96 -7.21 -1.52
CA PRO A 91 14.59 -6.23 -2.53
C PRO A 91 15.84 -5.58 -3.13
N ARG A 92 15.85 -5.34 -4.46
CA ARG A 92 16.95 -4.72 -5.21
C ARG A 92 18.23 -5.57 -5.36
N GLU A 93 18.31 -6.73 -4.71
CA GLU A 93 19.41 -7.69 -4.88
C GLU A 93 18.91 -8.96 -5.57
N ASN A 94 18.04 -9.72 -4.90
CA ASN A 94 17.53 -11.02 -5.36
C ASN A 94 16.14 -10.90 -6.01
N VAL A 95 15.55 -9.71 -5.99
CA VAL A 95 14.20 -9.43 -6.49
C VAL A 95 14.27 -8.18 -7.35
N LEU A 96 14.17 -8.38 -8.65
CA LEU A 96 14.40 -7.35 -9.65
C LEU A 96 13.32 -7.38 -10.73
N THR A 97 13.18 -6.27 -11.45
CA THR A 97 12.36 -6.21 -12.66
C THR A 97 13.05 -6.95 -13.81
N PHE A 98 12.28 -7.33 -14.83
CA PHE A 98 12.80 -8.00 -16.03
C PHE A 98 14.03 -7.29 -16.63
N GLN A 99 13.94 -5.96 -16.79
CA GLN A 99 15.03 -5.15 -17.36
C GLN A 99 16.29 -5.21 -16.49
N LYS A 100 16.14 -5.14 -15.17
CA LYS A 100 17.26 -5.22 -14.22
C LYS A 100 17.92 -6.60 -14.21
N TRP A 101 17.14 -7.66 -14.40
CA TRP A 101 17.71 -9.00 -14.58
C TRP A 101 18.54 -9.12 -15.86
N ILE A 102 18.07 -8.55 -16.97
CA ILE A 102 18.83 -8.53 -18.22
C ILE A 102 20.15 -7.80 -18.05
N GLU A 103 20.14 -6.64 -17.38
CA GLU A 103 21.36 -5.89 -17.04
C GLU A 103 22.33 -6.72 -16.19
N ALA A 104 21.80 -7.54 -15.27
CA ALA A 104 22.58 -8.48 -14.47
C ALA A 104 22.97 -9.77 -15.23
N GLY A 105 22.70 -9.86 -16.54
CA GLY A 105 23.05 -11.02 -17.36
C GLY A 105 22.20 -12.26 -17.08
N ARG A 106 20.98 -12.09 -16.58
CA ARG A 106 20.01 -13.18 -16.34
C ARG A 106 18.69 -12.87 -17.01
N ARG A 107 17.88 -13.91 -17.26
CA ARG A 107 16.55 -13.76 -17.84
C ARG A 107 15.55 -14.60 -17.06
N PRO A 108 14.38 -14.05 -16.68
CA PRO A 108 13.30 -14.86 -16.12
C PRO A 108 12.93 -16.03 -17.03
N ILE A 109 12.72 -17.20 -16.42
CA ILE A 109 12.37 -18.45 -17.09
C ILE A 109 11.02 -18.28 -17.78
N GLU A 110 10.89 -18.84 -18.97
CA GLU A 110 9.64 -18.82 -19.74
C GLU A 110 8.53 -19.53 -18.95
N GLY A 111 7.34 -18.92 -18.88
CA GLY A 111 6.23 -19.40 -18.07
C GLY A 111 6.28 -19.03 -16.58
N SER A 112 7.38 -18.43 -16.09
CA SER A 112 7.41 -17.92 -14.71
C SER A 112 6.50 -16.69 -14.54
N HIS A 113 5.69 -16.68 -13.48
CA HIS A 113 4.79 -15.58 -13.19
C HIS A 113 5.50 -14.45 -12.44
N ALA A 114 5.37 -13.24 -12.96
CA ALA A 114 5.84 -12.02 -12.30
C ALA A 114 4.93 -11.67 -11.12
N LEU A 115 5.53 -11.26 -10.01
CA LEU A 115 4.78 -10.70 -8.88
C LEU A 115 4.57 -9.20 -9.11
N LYS A 116 3.30 -8.80 -9.23
CA LYS A 116 2.91 -7.39 -9.39
C LYS A 116 2.81 -6.72 -8.03
N ILE A 117 3.67 -5.75 -7.76
CA ILE A 117 3.65 -4.93 -6.55
C ILE A 117 3.63 -3.46 -6.99
N ASN A 118 2.50 -2.80 -6.73
CA ASN A 118 2.17 -1.50 -7.33
C ASN A 118 2.28 -1.56 -8.88
N ASN A 119 3.17 -0.73 -9.45
CA ASN A 119 3.43 -0.67 -10.88
C ASN A 119 4.61 -1.55 -11.31
N LEU A 120 5.27 -2.24 -10.38
CA LEU A 120 6.45 -3.05 -10.64
C LEU A 120 6.06 -4.52 -10.86
N ARG A 121 6.67 -5.13 -11.88
CA ARG A 121 6.63 -6.57 -12.12
C ARG A 121 7.98 -7.17 -11.74
N LEU A 122 8.00 -7.86 -10.62
CA LEU A 122 9.22 -8.37 -9.99
C LEU A 122 9.34 -9.88 -10.15
N PHE A 123 10.59 -10.33 -10.31
CA PHE A 123 10.96 -11.73 -10.39
C PHE A 123 12.03 -12.02 -9.35
N HIS A 124 11.89 -13.15 -8.65
CA HIS A 124 12.91 -13.64 -7.74
C HIS A 124 14.04 -14.33 -8.51
N ILE A 125 15.26 -14.33 -7.99
CA ILE A 125 16.44 -14.93 -8.63
C ILE A 125 16.23 -16.41 -9.01
N SER A 126 15.48 -17.17 -8.20
CA SER A 126 15.17 -18.57 -8.47
C SER A 126 14.29 -18.78 -9.71
N GLN A 127 13.61 -17.73 -10.17
CA GLN A 127 12.82 -17.74 -11.40
C GLN A 127 13.65 -17.31 -12.62
N THR A 128 14.97 -17.18 -12.49
CA THR A 128 15.84 -16.65 -13.57
C THR A 128 16.94 -17.64 -13.97
N ARG A 129 17.18 -17.73 -15.28
CA ARG A 129 18.30 -18.46 -15.89
C ARG A 129 19.44 -17.50 -16.26
N PRO A 130 20.72 -17.93 -16.19
CA PRO A 130 21.82 -17.15 -16.75
C PRO A 130 21.62 -16.94 -18.26
N LEU A 131 21.92 -15.75 -18.74
CA LEU A 131 21.75 -15.38 -20.13
C LEU A 131 23.05 -15.65 -20.90
N GLU A 132 22.99 -16.45 -21.96
CA GLU A 132 24.15 -16.70 -22.81
C GLU A 132 24.57 -15.42 -23.55
N LYS A 133 25.88 -15.31 -23.84
CA LYS A 133 26.45 -14.13 -24.51
C LYS A 133 25.84 -13.89 -25.90
N ALA A 134 25.46 -14.96 -26.61
CA ALA A 134 24.82 -14.87 -27.91
C ALA A 134 23.43 -14.18 -27.83
N ASP A 135 22.66 -14.47 -26.79
CA ASP A 135 21.34 -13.87 -26.60
C ASP A 135 21.40 -12.40 -26.15
N GLN A 136 22.44 -12.04 -25.40
CA GLN A 136 22.69 -10.65 -25.01
C GLN A 136 22.90 -9.75 -26.23
N ALA A 137 23.65 -10.22 -27.24
CA ALA A 137 23.90 -9.47 -28.46
C ALA A 137 22.60 -9.22 -29.24
N LYS A 138 21.78 -10.25 -29.42
CA LYS A 138 20.48 -10.15 -30.12
C LYS A 138 19.54 -9.15 -29.44
N MET A 139 19.46 -9.16 -28.11
CA MET A 139 18.61 -8.23 -27.35
C MET A 139 19.10 -6.78 -27.46
N LYS A 140 20.43 -6.56 -27.47
CA LYS A 140 21.01 -5.22 -27.68
C LYS A 140 20.71 -4.70 -29.08
N GLU A 141 20.83 -5.54 -30.09
CA GLU A 141 20.53 -5.18 -31.48
C GLU A 141 19.04 -4.82 -31.67
N GLN A 142 18.12 -5.62 -31.10
CA GLN A 142 16.70 -5.31 -31.12
C GLN A 142 16.37 -4.00 -30.41
N LYS A 143 17.02 -3.73 -29.26
CA LYS A 143 16.83 -2.47 -28.54
C LYS A 143 17.33 -1.28 -29.35
N ALA A 144 18.51 -1.38 -29.97
CA ALA A 144 19.05 -0.35 -30.84
C ALA A 144 18.16 -0.09 -32.06
N ALA A 145 17.64 -1.15 -32.70
CA ALA A 145 16.70 -1.03 -33.81
C ALA A 145 15.39 -0.34 -33.39
N HIS A 146 14.87 -0.66 -32.20
CA HIS A 146 13.68 0.00 -31.67
C HIS A 146 13.92 1.49 -31.34
N GLU A 147 15.06 1.82 -30.74
CA GLU A 147 15.44 3.21 -30.46
C GLU A 147 15.61 4.03 -31.75
N ALA A 148 16.23 3.46 -32.79
CA ALA A 148 16.37 4.10 -34.09
C ALA A 148 15.01 4.45 -34.72
N ARG A 149 14.04 3.53 -34.65
CA ARG A 149 12.66 3.76 -35.14
C ARG A 149 11.92 4.84 -34.33
N LYS A 150 12.19 4.95 -33.04
CA LYS A 150 11.57 5.97 -32.20
C LYS A 150 12.08 7.37 -32.55
N ASN A 151 13.38 7.49 -32.82
CA ASN A 151 14.01 8.77 -33.15
C ASN A 151 13.61 9.29 -34.54
N SER A 152 13.37 8.40 -35.52
CA SER A 152 12.95 8.83 -36.87
C SER A 152 11.52 9.40 -36.95
N LYS A 153 10.70 9.22 -35.91
CA LYS A 153 9.30 9.69 -35.89
C LYS A 153 9.13 11.08 -35.26
N VAL A 154 10.19 11.65 -34.67
CA VAL A 154 10.14 12.98 -34.07
C VAL A 154 10.35 14.01 -35.19
N VAL A 155 9.26 14.67 -35.62
CA VAL A 155 9.34 15.84 -36.52
C VAL A 155 9.91 17.02 -35.70
N PRO A 156 11.05 17.61 -36.10
CA PRO A 156 11.59 18.78 -35.42
C PRO A 156 10.63 19.97 -35.56
N ILE A 157 10.19 20.54 -34.44
CA ILE A 157 9.21 21.64 -34.38
C ILE A 157 9.78 22.99 -34.89
N ASN A 158 11.09 23.11 -35.11
CA ASN A 158 11.74 24.40 -35.45
C ASN A 158 11.95 24.69 -36.94
N ALA A 159 11.29 23.98 -37.87
CA ALA A 159 11.59 24.11 -39.31
C ALA A 159 10.81 25.21 -40.07
N GLY A 160 10.11 26.14 -39.42
CA GLY A 160 9.42 27.19 -40.19
C GLY A 160 8.72 28.26 -39.35
N ALA A 161 9.45 29.29 -38.96
CA ALA A 161 8.89 30.61 -38.74
C ALA A 161 9.60 31.57 -39.71
N PRO A 162 8.99 31.97 -40.84
CA PRO A 162 9.52 33.05 -41.66
C PRO A 162 9.45 34.36 -40.85
N GLN A 163 10.58 35.06 -40.74
CA GLN A 163 10.61 36.47 -40.35
C GLN A 163 10.08 37.35 -41.48
#